data_AF-A0A7J4RPR0-F1
#
_entry.id   AF-A0A7J4RPR0-F1
#
_cell.length_a   1.000
_cell.length_b   1.000
_cell.length_c   1.000
_cell.angle_alpha   90.00
_cell.angle_beta   90.00
_cell.angle_gamma   90.00
#
_symmetry.space_group_name_H-M   'P 1'
#
loop_
_entity.id
_entity.type
_entity.pdbx_description
1 polymer ?
#
loop_
_entity_poly.entity_id
_entity_poly.type
_entity_poly.pdbx_seq_one_letter_code
_entity_poly.pdbx_strand_id
1 'polypeptide(L)' 'MSVKIRDIKTKVIKEDNGSYSIACSALGVYSTGKNQQDAKKNYLKALELHLSVLREKAIESIAI' A
#
# COMPACT_ATOMS: atom_id res chain seq x y z
N MET A 1 -3.78 -17.08 -9.41
CA MET A 1 -4.77 -16.57 -8.44
C MET A 1 -5.02 -15.11 -8.81
N SER A 2 -6.22 -14.73 -9.25
CA SER A 2 -6.50 -13.34 -9.67
C SER A 2 -7.02 -12.53 -8.48
N VAL A 3 -6.37 -11.41 -8.17
CA VAL A 3 -6.87 -10.43 -7.21
C VAL A 3 -7.96 -9.63 -7.90
N LYS A 4 -9.18 -9.62 -7.35
CA LYS A 4 -10.25 -8.74 -7.85
C LYS A 4 -10.19 -7.41 -7.10
N ILE A 5 -10.54 -6.31 -7.77
CA ILE A 5 -10.52 -4.97 -7.15
C ILE A 5 -11.35 -4.93 -5.86
N ARG A 6 -12.49 -5.63 -5.83
CA ARG A 6 -13.35 -5.75 -4.63
C ARG A 6 -12.68 -6.41 -3.42
N ASP A 7 -11.62 -7.18 -3.65
CA ASP A 7 -10.84 -7.86 -2.62
C ASP A 7 -9.72 -6.94 -2.07
N ILE A 8 -9.46 -5.81 -2.73
CA ILE A 8 -8.48 -4.81 -2.30
C ILE A 8 -9.12 -3.90 -1.26
N LYS A 9 -8.89 -4.23 0.01
CA LYS A 9 -9.33 -3.40 1.15
C LYS A 9 -8.12 -2.93 1.95
N THR A 10 -8.16 -1.67 2.35
CA THR A 10 -7.21 -1.10 3.31
C THR A 10 -7.77 -1.27 4.73
N LYS A 11 -6.89 -1.57 5.68
CA LYS A 11 -7.19 -1.55 7.11
C LYS A 11 -6.41 -0.42 7.75
N VAL A 12 -7.09 0.36 8.58
CA VAL A 12 -6.45 1.35 9.46
C VAL A 12 -6.33 0.74 10.84
N ILE A 13 -5.15 0.80 11.42
CA ILE A 13 -4.79 0.21 12.71
C ILE A 13 -4.33 1.35 13.60
N LYS A 14 -4.86 1.44 14.81
CA LYS A 14 -4.37 2.38 15.84
C LYS A 14 -3.41 1.60 16.73
N GLU A 15 -2.17 2.06 16.79
CA GLU A 15 -1.10 1.42 17.56
C GLU A 15 -1.13 1.88 19.03
N ASP A 16 -0.56 1.08 19.92
CA ASP A 16 -0.53 1.34 21.37
C ASP A 16 0.21 2.65 21.73
N ASN A 17 1.19 3.04 20.91
CA ASN A 17 1.94 4.28 21.07
C ASN A 17 1.21 5.54 20.53
N GLY A 18 -0.06 5.41 20.13
CA GLY A 18 -0.87 6.49 19.59
C GLY A 18 -0.65 6.79 18.10
N SER A 19 0.29 6.10 17.45
CA SER A 19 0.48 6.17 16.00
C SER A 19 -0.59 5.38 15.24
N TYR A 20 -0.63 5.56 13.93
CA TYR A 20 -1.58 4.86 13.06
C TYR A 20 -0.83 4.16 11.94
N SER A 21 -1.25 2.93 11.65
CA SER A 21 -0.78 2.17 10.50
C SER A 21 -1.91 1.95 9.50
N ILE A 22 -1.55 1.87 8.22
CA ILE A 22 -2.46 1.51 7.14
C ILE A 22 -1.84 0.37 6.35
N ALA A 23 -2.60 -0.70 6.16
CA ALA A 23 -2.17 -1.90 5.46
C ALA A 23 -3.17 -2.28 4.37
N CYS A 24 -2.66 -2.76 3.23
CA CYS A 24 -3.46 -3.49 2.26
C CYS A 24 -2.78 -4.83 1.95
N SER A 25 -3.28 -5.89 2.58
CA SER A 25 -2.72 -7.24 2.44
C SER A 25 -2.75 -7.76 1.00
N ALA A 26 -3.78 -7.40 0.22
CA ALA A 26 -3.90 -7.82 -1.17
C ALA A 26 -2.78 -7.23 -2.07
N LEU A 27 -2.23 -6.07 -1.70
CA LEU A 27 -1.15 -5.41 -2.42
C LEU A 27 0.21 -5.58 -1.74
N GLY A 28 0.26 -6.14 -0.52
CA GLY A 28 1.49 -6.22 0.27
C GLY A 28 2.06 -4.85 0.67
N VAL A 29 1.23 -3.80 0.71
CA VAL A 29 1.65 -2.43 1.04
C VAL A 29 1.26 -2.09 2.47
N TYR A 30 2.21 -1.49 3.20
CA TYR A 30 2.05 -1.07 4.59
C TYR A 30 2.77 0.26 4.84
N SER A 31 2.21 1.09 5.72
CA SER A 31 2.88 2.30 6.21
C SER A 31 2.37 2.71 7.59
N THR A 32 3.17 3.46 8.32
CA THR A 32 2.81 4.04 9.63
C THR A 32 2.97 5.56 9.60
N GLY A 33 2.23 6.28 10.44
CA GLY A 33 2.37 7.72 10.65
C GLY A 33 2.02 8.12 12.08
N LYS A 34 2.54 9.28 12.50
CA LYS A 34 2.41 9.76 13.90
C LYS A 34 0.95 10.01 14.32
N ASN A 35 0.09 10.28 13.35
CA ASN A 35 -1.35 10.40 13.50
C ASN A 35 -2.05 9.84 12.26
N GLN A 36 -3.38 9.75 12.29
CA GLN A 36 -4.15 9.15 11.20
C GLN A 36 -3.96 9.87 9.85
N GLN A 37 -3.81 11.21 9.85
CA GLN A 37 -3.62 11.97 8.62
C GLN A 37 -2.23 11.73 8.02
N ASP A 38 -1.21 11.66 8.87
CA ASP A 38 0.16 11.32 8.48
C ASP A 38 0.23 9.89 7.93
N ALA A 39 -0.42 8.93 8.59
CA ALA A 39 -0.50 7.55 8.11
C ALA A 39 -1.16 7.44 6.73
N LYS A 40 -2.23 8.21 6.47
CA LYS A 40 -2.85 8.29 5.14
C LYS A 40 -1.89 8.85 4.09
N LYS A 41 -1.18 9.93 4.41
CA LYS A 41 -0.20 10.53 3.48
C LYS A 41 0.95 9.56 3.18
N ASN A 42 1.47 8.89 4.20
CA ASN A 42 2.55 7.91 4.05
C ASN A 42 2.09 6.69 3.25
N TYR A 43 0.87 6.22 3.49
CA TYR A 43 0.30 5.09 2.75
C TYR A 43 0.15 5.39 1.26
N LEU A 44 -0.35 6.59 0.91
CA LEU A 44 -0.50 7.00 -0.49
C LEU A 44 0.85 7.03 -1.21
N LYS A 45 1.90 7.57 -0.57
CA LYS A 45 3.26 7.57 -1.13
C LYS A 45 3.81 6.16 -1.31
N ALA A 46 3.65 5.30 -0.30
CA ALA A 46 4.10 3.91 -0.37
C ALA A 46 3.39 3.13 -1.50
N LEU A 47 2.08 3.36 -1.65
CA LEU A 47 1.29 2.77 -2.72
C LEU A 47 1.73 3.25 -4.11
N GLU A 48 1.97 4.55 -4.28
CA GLU A 48 2.45 5.13 -5.54
C GLU A 48 3.78 4.53 -5.97
N LEU A 49 4.76 4.46 -5.06
CA LEU A 49 6.06 3.84 -5.31
C LEU A 49 5.92 2.36 -5.68
N HIS A 50 5.10 1.62 -4.93
CA HIS A 50 4.86 0.20 -5.20
C HIS A 50 4.27 -0.03 -6.59
N LEU A 51 3.28 0.76 -6.99
CA LEU A 51 2.65 0.66 -8.31
C LEU A 51 3.60 1.07 -9.44
N SER A 52 4.49 2.06 -9.22
CA SER A 52 5.51 2.43 -10.19
C SER A 52 6.47 1.27 -10.47
N VAL A 53 6.99 0.62 -9.42
CA VAL A 53 7.88 -0.54 -9.55
C VAL A 53 7.18 -1.72 -10.24
N LEU A 54 5.91 -2.00 -9.90
CA LEU A 54 5.14 -3.05 -10.58
C LEU A 54 4.95 -2.74 -12.07
N ARG A 55 4.70 -1.48 -12.41
CA ARG A 55 4.55 -1.04 -13.80
C ARG A 55 5.85 -1.23 -14.59
N GLU A 56 6.98 -0.82 -14.03
CA GLU A 56 8.31 -1.00 -14.65
C GLU A 56 8.59 -2.49 -14.91
N LYS A 57 8.43 -3.34 -13.88
CA LYS A 57 8.63 -4.79 -14.03
C LYS A 57 7.69 -5.43 -15.05
N ALA A 58 6.43 -4.97 -15.12
CA ALA A 58 5.48 -5.47 -16.10
C ALA A 58 5.93 -5.12 -17.53
N ILE A 59 6.40 -3.90 -17.76
CA ILE A 59 6.96 -3.48 -19.05
C ILE A 59 8.18 -4.33 -19.42
N GLU A 60 9.14 -4.49 -18.49
CA GLU A 60 10.32 -5.33 -18.68
C GLU A 60 9.96 -6.77 -19.04
N SER A 61 8.93 -7.34 -18.41
CA SER A 61 8.50 -8.72 -18.64
C SER A 61 7.88 -8.99 -20.01
N ILE A 62 7.36 -7.96 -20.68
CA ILE A 62 6.69 -8.06 -21.98
C ILE A 62 7.63 -7.62 -23.12
N ALA A 63 8.66 -6.83 -22.81
CA ALA A 63 9.65 -6.35 -23.78
C ALA A 63 10.72 -7.39 -24.17
N ILE A 64 10.57 -8.65 -23.74
CA ILE A 64 11.43 -9.79 -24.08
C ILE A 64 10.89 -10.51 -25.31
#